data_AF-A0A6A6FQM0-F1
#
_entry.id   AF-A0A6A6FQM0-F1
#
_cell.length_a   1.000
_cell.length_b   1.000
_cell.length_c   1.000
_cell.angle_alpha   90.00
_cell.angle_beta   90.00
_cell.angle_gamma   90.00
#
_symmetry.space_group_name_H-M   'P 1'
#
loop_
_entity.id
_entity.type
_entity.pdbx_description
1 polymer ?
#
loop_
_entity_poly.entity_id
_entity_poly.type
_entity_poly.pdbx_seq_one_letter_code
_entity_poly.pdbx_strand_id
1 'polypeptide(L)'
;MLQAIFYARFHPERGPSVIHQYPPNTIKSSDPVSNPPLINWSEVSSYIIAPYELCNSPLCICNNGHRILGYPISLEHEYYDRNRFTFNICLVLDEDEDAKPWERIVEKIAKFCVALEWEGCVLQHEEDQPGLKLAGKEGGAVEDTVHKGRVYMLLERIFEDLNHYGETCIRVDNVKGEDGLYVLNLRLETEKDFAKRAPERVRSWDVPLLVRNLPDPGEWTWDLTLQRIYGFIDGIKHVKKIAELADVEIKLVRRAVKELVYHGRAVLLDVFHFQAIYACTAEVADFFQNEELQDECRKYIAVHVESDTQKQQDSHKTETNSLEKNALPSREHIIALYADLQPGLQLQEFCLTHKTQLTNIDIRRLVTFGLLKGFLRRIHKYAFSSSHPLHLPQRSLSPVLSRRSVGTMQKSFRSGNTATTRSGDEAVREFERAWRKAALTSGWATPPSGPHPSSFSKSQRSADQLRSQEDERLRSFLDGEHCLDAICVEMGLSEKKVLERLRGFGRSGDVVLFNK
;
A
#
# COMPACT_ATOMS: atom_id res chain seq x y z
N MET A 1 -10.41 -6.57 22.11
CA MET A 1 -10.41 -5.51 23.11
C MET A 1 -9.72 -6.05 24.35
N LEU A 2 -9.23 -5.18 25.22
CA LEU A 2 -8.60 -5.60 26.46
C LEU A 2 -9.67 -6.15 27.41
N GLN A 3 -9.54 -7.40 27.82
CA GLN A 3 -10.48 -8.08 28.71
C GLN A 3 -10.06 -7.94 30.18
N ALA A 4 -8.76 -7.97 30.47
CA ALA A 4 -8.24 -7.68 31.79
C ALA A 4 -6.78 -7.21 31.79
N ILE A 5 -6.37 -6.59 32.89
CA ILE A 5 -4.99 -6.24 33.21
C ILE A 5 -4.70 -6.67 34.65
N PHE A 6 -3.52 -7.21 34.91
CA PHE A 6 -3.13 -7.57 36.27
C PHE A 6 -1.62 -7.46 36.50
N TYR A 7 -1.27 -7.20 37.75
CA TYR A 7 0.09 -7.14 38.26
C TYR A 7 0.33 -8.34 39.17
N ALA A 8 1.36 -9.11 38.84
CA ALA A 8 1.77 -10.29 39.58
C ALA A 8 3.22 -10.17 40.04
N ARG A 9 3.52 -10.74 41.20
CA ARG A 9 4.86 -10.70 41.81
C ARG A 9 5.22 -12.04 42.44
N PHE A 10 6.52 -12.34 42.45
CA PHE A 10 7.09 -13.35 43.33
C PHE A 10 7.45 -12.75 44.69
N HIS A 11 6.70 -13.14 45.73
CA HIS A 11 7.01 -12.76 47.11
C HIS A 11 7.91 -13.83 47.77
N PRO A 12 8.97 -13.46 48.53
CA PRO A 12 9.90 -14.42 49.15
C PRO A 12 9.25 -15.50 50.01
N GLU A 13 8.23 -15.12 50.81
CA GLU A 13 7.49 -16.03 51.68
C GLU A 13 6.24 -16.67 51.05
N ARG A 14 5.46 -15.90 50.27
CA ARG A 14 4.16 -16.34 49.74
C ARG A 14 4.26 -17.03 48.38
N GLY A 15 5.40 -16.88 47.69
CA GLY A 15 5.59 -17.35 46.32
C GLY A 15 4.86 -16.48 45.28
N PRO A 16 4.53 -17.03 44.10
CA PRO A 16 3.92 -16.29 43.01
C PRO A 16 2.46 -15.90 43.33
N SER A 17 2.16 -14.61 43.28
CA SER A 17 0.83 -14.08 43.61
C SER A 17 0.41 -12.93 42.71
N VAL A 18 -0.89 -12.84 42.45
CA VAL A 18 -1.51 -11.65 41.82
C VAL A 18 -1.80 -10.65 42.92
N ILE A 19 -1.22 -9.46 42.81
CA ILE A 19 -1.38 -8.39 43.80
C ILE A 19 -2.59 -7.53 43.42
N HIS A 20 -2.62 -7.04 42.18
CA HIS A 20 -3.71 -6.24 41.64
C HIS A 20 -4.25 -6.82 40.34
N GLN A 21 -5.56 -6.71 40.13
CA GLN A 21 -6.22 -7.10 38.88
C GLN A 21 -7.39 -6.15 38.59
N TYR A 22 -7.64 -5.91 37.32
CA TYR A 22 -8.77 -5.12 36.84
C TYR A 22 -9.30 -5.69 35.51
N PRO A 23 -10.62 -5.86 35.31
CA PRO A 23 -11.70 -5.72 36.29
C PRO A 23 -11.55 -6.67 37.51
N PRO A 24 -12.20 -6.38 38.65
CA PRO A 24 -12.13 -7.23 39.84
C PRO A 24 -12.69 -8.63 39.56
N ASN A 25 -12.25 -9.62 40.34
CA ASN A 25 -12.58 -11.05 40.21
C ASN A 25 -12.26 -11.76 38.88
N THR A 26 -11.50 -11.14 37.97
CA THR A 26 -11.19 -11.71 36.65
C THR A 26 -10.17 -12.87 36.68
N ILE A 27 -9.04 -12.71 37.39
CA ILE A 27 -7.95 -13.72 37.40
C ILE A 27 -8.04 -14.58 38.67
N LYS A 28 -8.18 -13.94 39.82
CA LYS A 28 -8.52 -14.57 41.09
C LYS A 28 -9.90 -14.08 41.54
N SER A 29 -10.85 -15.01 41.61
CA SER A 29 -12.20 -14.72 42.11
C SER A 29 -12.29 -15.03 43.59
N SER A 30 -12.96 -14.17 44.37
CA SER A 30 -13.32 -14.47 45.76
C SER A 30 -14.37 -15.57 45.86
N ASP A 31 -15.26 -15.65 44.86
CA ASP A 31 -16.36 -16.62 44.77
C ASP A 31 -16.33 -17.34 43.42
N PRO A 32 -15.48 -18.38 43.26
CA PRO A 32 -15.28 -19.07 41.98
C PRO A 32 -16.52 -19.81 41.47
N VAL A 33 -17.53 -20.01 42.32
CA VAL A 33 -18.79 -20.68 41.98
C VAL A 33 -19.79 -19.72 41.33
N SER A 34 -19.82 -18.46 41.78
CA SER A 34 -20.75 -17.44 41.27
C SER A 34 -20.14 -16.68 40.09
N ASN A 35 -18.84 -16.37 40.17
CA ASN A 35 -18.07 -15.68 39.14
C ASN A 35 -16.83 -16.50 38.80
N PRO A 36 -16.89 -17.38 37.78
CA PRO A 36 -15.71 -18.15 37.37
C PRO A 36 -14.63 -17.20 36.83
N PRO A 37 -13.35 -17.38 37.23
CA PRO A 37 -12.26 -16.58 36.69
C PRO A 37 -12.07 -16.88 35.20
N LEU A 38 -11.68 -15.87 34.42
CA LEU A 38 -11.40 -16.03 32.98
C LEU A 38 -10.22 -16.98 32.75
N ILE A 39 -9.24 -16.96 33.66
CA ILE A 39 -8.00 -17.73 33.54
C ILE A 39 -7.75 -18.47 34.86
N ASN A 40 -7.37 -19.74 34.77
CA ASN A 40 -6.95 -20.51 35.93
C ASN A 40 -5.52 -20.15 36.36
N TRP A 41 -5.37 -19.33 37.41
CA TRP A 41 -4.07 -18.87 37.92
C TRP A 41 -3.07 -20.01 38.17
N SER A 42 -3.52 -21.15 38.67
CA SER A 42 -2.64 -22.28 39.02
C SER A 42 -1.87 -22.81 37.81
N GLU A 43 -2.48 -22.78 36.62
CA GLU A 43 -1.88 -23.27 35.37
C GLU A 43 -0.91 -22.27 34.75
N VAL A 44 -1.18 -20.97 34.90
CA VAL A 44 -0.42 -19.91 34.24
C VAL A 44 0.67 -19.30 35.11
N SER A 45 0.62 -19.50 36.43
CA SER A 45 1.50 -18.82 37.41
C SER A 45 3.00 -19.03 37.15
N SER A 46 3.42 -20.23 36.72
CA SER A 46 4.82 -20.56 36.41
C SER A 46 5.34 -19.87 35.15
N TYR A 47 4.45 -19.54 34.22
CA TYR A 47 4.81 -18.83 32.99
C TYR A 47 4.76 -17.31 33.18
N ILE A 48 3.87 -16.82 34.03
CA ILE A 48 3.74 -15.39 34.36
C ILE A 48 4.92 -14.95 35.23
N ILE A 49 5.26 -15.73 36.27
CA ILE A 49 6.50 -15.54 37.03
C ILE A 49 7.56 -16.46 36.41
N ALA A 50 8.07 -16.04 35.26
CA ALA A 50 8.99 -16.83 34.45
C ALA A 50 10.35 -17.04 35.15
N PRO A 51 11.10 -18.09 34.78
CA PRO A 51 12.52 -18.23 35.13
C PRO A 51 13.34 -17.00 34.72
N TYR A 52 14.40 -16.70 35.47
CA TYR A 52 15.21 -15.49 35.27
C TYR A 52 15.81 -15.35 33.86
N GLU A 53 16.07 -16.47 33.18
CA GLU A 53 16.57 -16.49 31.80
C GLU A 53 15.58 -15.93 30.78
N LEU A 54 14.28 -15.95 31.09
CA LEU A 54 13.20 -15.44 30.24
C LEU A 54 12.72 -14.05 30.68
N CYS A 55 13.22 -13.52 31.79
CA CYS A 55 12.93 -12.16 32.22
C CYS A 55 13.50 -11.12 31.24
N ASN A 56 12.90 -9.94 31.24
CA ASN A 56 13.23 -8.82 30.36
C ASN A 56 13.01 -9.12 28.87
N SER A 57 12.11 -10.07 28.56
CA SER A 57 11.65 -10.38 27.21
C SER A 57 10.11 -10.48 27.19
N PRO A 58 9.44 -10.13 26.08
CA PRO A 58 7.99 -10.27 25.98
C PRO A 58 7.59 -11.75 25.98
N LEU A 59 6.52 -12.07 26.72
CA LEU A 59 5.92 -13.39 26.77
C LEU A 59 4.46 -13.34 26.33
N CYS A 60 4.06 -14.33 25.55
CA CYS A 60 2.68 -14.51 25.10
C CYS A 60 2.26 -15.96 25.37
N ILE A 61 1.16 -16.14 26.10
CA ILE A 61 0.61 -17.45 26.45
C ILE A 61 -0.87 -17.45 26.11
N CYS A 62 -1.36 -18.52 25.46
CA CYS A 62 -2.79 -18.72 25.25
C CYS A 62 -3.34 -19.70 26.30
N ASN A 63 -4.45 -19.36 26.95
CA ASN A 63 -5.19 -20.25 27.84
C ASN A 63 -6.70 -20.03 27.68
N ASN A 64 -7.46 -21.12 27.48
CA ASN A 64 -8.94 -21.10 27.43
C ASN A 64 -9.56 -20.05 26.50
N GLY A 65 -9.04 -19.86 25.29
CA GLY A 65 -9.56 -18.84 24.35
C GLY A 65 -9.11 -17.41 24.66
N HIS A 66 -8.22 -17.23 25.64
CA HIS A 66 -7.66 -15.94 26.01
C HIS A 66 -6.15 -15.91 25.79
N ARG A 67 -5.64 -14.77 25.30
CA ARG A 67 -4.22 -14.51 25.14
C ARG A 67 -3.71 -13.60 26.25
N ILE A 68 -2.73 -14.07 27.01
CA ILE A 68 -2.05 -13.35 28.07
C ILE A 68 -0.71 -12.84 27.54
N LEU A 69 -0.57 -11.52 27.46
CA LEU A 69 0.67 -10.84 27.12
C LEU A 69 1.32 -10.32 28.39
N GLY A 70 2.55 -10.74 28.67
CA GLY A 70 3.32 -10.31 29.82
C GLY A 70 4.71 -9.83 29.43
N TYR A 71 5.32 -9.08 30.32
CA TYR A 71 6.73 -8.71 30.23
C TYR A 71 7.34 -8.93 31.62
N PRO A 72 7.77 -10.16 31.96
CA PRO A 72 8.34 -10.46 33.25
C PRO A 72 9.65 -9.69 33.44
N ILE A 73 9.80 -9.06 34.60
CA ILE A 73 10.97 -8.28 34.98
C ILE A 73 11.61 -8.90 36.22
N SER A 74 12.94 -8.98 36.19
CA SER A 74 13.75 -9.34 37.35
C SER A 74 14.80 -8.25 37.56
N LEU A 75 14.70 -7.53 38.66
CA LEU A 75 15.67 -6.55 39.11
C LEU A 75 16.58 -7.21 40.16
N GLU A 76 17.88 -6.99 40.05
CA GLU A 76 18.88 -7.50 40.99
C GLU A 76 19.46 -6.33 41.78
N HIS A 77 19.26 -6.32 43.09
CA HIS A 77 19.80 -5.29 43.98
C HIS A 77 19.85 -5.79 45.42
N GLU A 78 20.86 -5.37 46.19
CA GLU A 78 21.04 -5.73 47.61
C GLU A 78 19.93 -5.20 48.54
N TYR A 79 19.10 -4.26 48.07
CA TYR A 79 18.01 -3.70 48.87
C TYR A 79 16.78 -4.60 48.88
N TYR A 80 16.71 -5.55 47.95
CA TYR A 80 15.60 -6.47 47.83
C TYR A 80 15.84 -7.74 48.64
N ASP A 81 14.77 -8.28 49.20
CA ASP A 81 14.82 -9.59 49.84
C ASP A 81 15.33 -10.65 48.86
N ARG A 82 16.33 -11.43 49.29
CA ARG A 82 17.05 -12.40 48.44
C ARG A 82 17.75 -11.76 47.23
N ASN A 83 18.10 -10.48 47.32
CA ASN A 83 18.78 -9.68 46.31
C ASN A 83 18.05 -9.56 44.96
N ARG A 84 16.75 -9.90 44.91
CA ARG A 84 15.98 -9.91 43.67
C ARG A 84 14.55 -9.42 43.86
N PHE A 85 14.08 -8.64 42.90
CA PHE A 85 12.70 -8.19 42.79
C PHE A 85 12.12 -8.64 41.46
N THR A 86 11.20 -9.62 41.49
CA THR A 86 10.62 -10.22 40.29
C THR A 86 9.12 -9.97 40.21
N PHE A 87 8.70 -9.32 39.14
CA PHE A 87 7.30 -8.98 38.89
C PHE A 87 6.95 -9.08 37.41
N ASN A 88 5.66 -9.08 37.11
CA ASN A 88 5.15 -9.08 35.75
C ASN A 88 3.85 -8.27 35.68
N ILE A 89 3.67 -7.53 34.60
CA ILE A 89 2.43 -6.84 34.25
C ILE A 89 1.87 -7.54 33.03
N CYS A 90 0.63 -8.00 33.13
CA CYS A 90 0.00 -8.82 32.13
C CYS A 90 -1.28 -8.16 31.60
N LEU A 91 -1.44 -8.18 30.28
CA LEU A 91 -2.67 -7.83 29.58
C LEU A 91 -3.33 -9.10 29.06
N VAL A 92 -4.65 -9.20 29.21
CA VAL A 92 -5.46 -10.32 28.75
C VAL A 92 -6.35 -9.85 27.61
N LEU A 93 -6.19 -10.50 26.47
CA LEU A 93 -6.90 -10.25 25.23
C LEU A 93 -7.70 -11.49 24.83
N ASP A 94 -8.61 -11.30 23.88
CA ASP A 94 -9.19 -12.40 23.14
C ASP A 94 -8.12 -13.11 22.28
N GLU A 95 -8.25 -14.40 22.03
CA GLU A 95 -7.29 -15.16 21.24
C GLU A 95 -7.24 -14.70 19.77
N ASP A 96 -8.38 -14.24 19.24
CA ASP A 96 -8.51 -13.76 17.85
C ASP A 96 -7.93 -12.35 17.61
N GLU A 97 -7.59 -11.61 18.67
CA GLU A 97 -7.02 -10.27 18.53
C GLU A 97 -5.55 -10.30 18.09
N ASP A 98 -5.12 -9.27 17.35
CA ASP A 98 -3.70 -9.11 17.00
C ASP A 98 -2.90 -8.68 18.23
N ALA A 99 -1.92 -9.50 18.63
CA ALA A 99 -1.10 -9.24 19.82
C ALA A 99 -0.04 -8.16 19.62
N LYS A 100 0.43 -7.91 18.39
CA LYS A 100 1.61 -7.08 18.13
C LYS A 100 1.49 -5.64 18.66
N PRO A 101 0.35 -4.94 18.51
CA PRO A 101 0.20 -3.58 19.07
C PRO A 101 0.28 -3.59 20.60
N TRP A 102 -0.28 -4.62 21.21
CA TRP A 102 -0.36 -4.76 22.66
C TRP A 102 0.97 -5.16 23.29
N GLU A 103 1.81 -5.97 22.63
CA GLU A 103 3.15 -6.31 23.11
C GLU A 103 4.00 -5.07 23.42
N ARG A 104 3.97 -4.08 22.52
CA ARG A 104 4.69 -2.79 22.71
C ARG A 104 4.13 -1.99 23.89
N ILE A 105 2.82 -2.09 24.13
CA ILE A 105 2.18 -1.43 25.27
C ILE A 105 2.60 -2.10 26.58
N VAL A 106 2.55 -3.43 26.67
CA VAL A 106 2.99 -4.18 27.86
C VAL A 106 4.44 -3.87 28.19
N GLU A 107 5.32 -3.92 27.18
CA GLU A 107 6.75 -3.60 27.35
C GLU A 107 6.94 -2.18 27.92
N LYS A 108 6.22 -1.19 27.38
CA LYS A 108 6.32 0.19 27.84
C LYS A 108 5.79 0.37 29.26
N ILE A 109 4.69 -0.28 29.62
CA ILE A 109 4.14 -0.27 30.99
C ILE A 109 5.14 -0.92 31.95
N ALA A 110 5.70 -2.07 31.60
CA ALA A 110 6.64 -2.79 32.46
C ALA A 110 7.92 -1.96 32.70
N LYS A 111 8.49 -1.36 31.65
CA LYS A 111 9.63 -0.43 31.76
C LYS A 111 9.31 0.82 32.57
N PHE A 112 8.09 1.35 32.44
CA PHE A 112 7.64 2.47 33.27
C PHE A 112 7.59 2.08 34.76
N CYS A 113 7.08 0.89 35.08
CA CYS A 113 7.08 0.38 36.45
C CYS A 113 8.50 0.11 36.98
N VAL A 114 9.47 -0.27 36.14
CA VAL A 114 10.89 -0.32 36.56
C VAL A 114 11.39 1.05 36.98
N ALA A 115 11.08 2.11 36.22
CA ALA A 115 11.48 3.46 36.58
C ALA A 115 10.86 3.90 37.91
N LEU A 116 9.56 3.63 38.11
CA LEU A 116 8.89 3.87 39.39
C LEU A 116 9.51 3.09 40.55
N GLU A 117 9.94 1.86 40.31
CA GLU A 117 10.57 1.01 41.33
C GLU A 117 11.98 1.49 41.68
N TRP A 118 12.81 1.78 40.67
CA TRP A 118 14.19 2.23 40.88
C TRP A 118 14.24 3.57 41.63
N GLU A 119 13.36 4.49 41.23
CA GLU A 119 13.38 5.85 41.78
C GLU A 119 12.55 5.97 43.05
N GLY A 120 11.59 5.07 43.32
CA GLY A 120 10.59 5.24 44.36
C GLY A 120 10.31 4.05 45.26
N CYS A 121 10.78 2.86 44.91
CA CYS A 121 10.33 1.59 45.48
C CYS A 121 8.79 1.49 45.55
N VAL A 122 8.08 2.08 44.56
CA VAL A 122 6.62 2.24 44.61
C VAL A 122 5.92 0.88 44.69
N LEU A 123 6.37 -0.10 43.90
CA LEU A 123 5.73 -1.41 43.85
C LEU A 123 6.04 -2.21 45.11
N GLN A 124 7.25 -2.09 45.66
CA GLN A 124 7.57 -2.69 46.95
C GLN A 124 6.74 -2.09 48.09
N HIS A 125 6.72 -0.76 48.22
CA HIS A 125 6.01 -0.07 49.29
C HIS A 125 4.50 -0.26 49.23
N GLU A 126 3.92 -0.45 48.05
CA GLU A 126 2.49 -0.71 47.89
C GLU A 126 2.07 -2.03 48.56
N GLU A 127 2.93 -3.05 48.57
CA GLU A 127 2.68 -4.31 49.25
C GLU A 127 2.86 -4.25 50.77
N ASP A 128 3.69 -3.32 51.25
CA ASP A 128 3.94 -3.09 52.68
C ASP A 128 2.83 -2.23 53.33
N GLN A 129 1.89 -1.69 52.55
CA GLN A 129 0.82 -0.85 53.08
C GLN A 129 -0.14 -1.65 53.99
N PRO A 130 -0.35 -1.21 55.24
CA PRO A 130 -1.26 -1.89 56.15
C PRO A 130 -2.70 -1.77 55.64
N GLY A 131 -3.29 -2.89 55.23
CA GLY A 131 -4.66 -2.95 54.70
C GLY A 131 -4.78 -3.36 53.23
N LEU A 132 -3.66 -3.63 52.53
CA LEU A 132 -3.72 -4.15 51.16
C LEU A 132 -4.39 -5.53 51.10
N LYS A 133 -5.60 -5.59 50.52
CA LYS A 133 -6.28 -6.85 50.20
C LYS A 133 -5.79 -7.35 48.84
N LEU A 134 -5.10 -8.50 48.84
CA LEU A 134 -4.69 -9.19 47.61
C LEU A 134 -5.91 -9.57 46.75
N ALA A 135 -5.71 -9.61 45.43
CA ALA A 135 -6.70 -10.10 44.49
C ALA A 135 -7.24 -11.50 44.88
N GLY A 136 -8.56 -11.62 45.05
CA GLY A 136 -9.27 -12.88 45.34
C GLY A 136 -9.48 -13.25 46.82
N LYS A 137 -9.14 -12.40 47.79
CA LYS A 137 -9.53 -12.61 49.21
C LYS A 137 -10.93 -12.06 49.50
N GLU A 138 -11.71 -12.75 50.35
CA GLU A 138 -13.06 -12.33 50.78
C GLU A 138 -13.07 -10.87 51.27
N GLY A 139 -14.02 -10.08 50.76
CA GLY A 139 -14.16 -8.65 51.03
C GLY A 139 -13.48 -7.71 50.02
N GLY A 140 -13.16 -8.20 48.81
CA GLY A 140 -12.59 -7.43 47.69
C GLY A 140 -13.61 -6.88 46.68
N ALA A 141 -14.89 -7.00 46.97
CA ALA A 141 -15.96 -6.42 46.16
C ALA A 141 -16.86 -5.61 47.09
N VAL A 142 -17.21 -4.40 46.64
CA VAL A 142 -18.20 -3.48 47.22
C VAL A 142 -17.63 -2.47 48.25
N GLU A 143 -17.39 -1.26 47.73
CA GLU A 143 -17.54 0.06 48.41
C GLU A 143 -16.50 0.65 49.38
N ASP A 144 -15.46 -0.07 49.84
CA ASP A 144 -14.44 0.59 50.69
C ASP A 144 -13.35 1.30 49.88
N THR A 145 -13.58 2.60 49.67
CA THR A 145 -12.74 3.61 48.97
C THR A 145 -11.38 3.85 49.65
N VAL A 146 -11.03 3.11 50.69
CA VAL A 146 -10.08 3.64 51.69
C VAL A 146 -8.62 3.47 51.26
N HIS A 147 -8.20 2.40 50.59
CA HIS A 147 -6.80 2.28 50.10
C HIS A 147 -6.69 1.49 48.79
N LYS A 148 -7.16 2.05 47.66
CA LYS A 148 -6.71 1.60 46.34
C LYS A 148 -5.24 2.00 46.18
N GLY A 149 -4.35 1.01 46.04
CA GLY A 149 -2.92 1.27 45.85
C GLY A 149 -2.64 2.03 44.54
N ARG A 150 -1.44 2.64 44.44
CA ARG A 150 -1.05 3.49 43.30
C ARG A 150 -0.99 2.68 41.99
N VAL A 151 -0.44 1.48 42.02
CA VAL A 151 -0.40 0.56 40.88
C VAL A 151 -1.83 0.13 40.53
N TYR A 152 -2.71 -0.14 41.50
CA TYR A 152 -4.11 -0.45 41.17
C TYR A 152 -4.78 0.66 40.35
N MET A 153 -4.67 1.92 40.79
CA MET A 153 -5.22 3.08 40.08
C MET A 153 -4.60 3.26 38.69
N LEU A 154 -3.30 2.98 38.56
CA LEU A 154 -2.60 2.99 37.28
C LEU A 154 -3.19 1.94 36.33
N LEU A 155 -3.39 0.69 36.78
CA LEU A 155 -3.93 -0.39 35.95
C LEU A 155 -5.41 -0.12 35.56
N GLU A 156 -6.23 0.34 36.50
CA GLU A 156 -7.64 0.72 36.27
C GLU A 156 -7.72 1.77 35.15
N ARG A 157 -6.93 2.84 35.26
CA ARG A 157 -6.91 3.91 34.26
C ARG A 157 -6.35 3.47 32.90
N ILE A 158 -5.29 2.66 32.87
CA ILE A 158 -4.77 2.09 31.61
C ILE A 158 -5.85 1.28 30.91
N PHE A 159 -6.57 0.43 31.65
CA PHE A 159 -7.60 -0.42 31.08
C PHE A 159 -8.75 0.38 30.50
N GLU A 160 -9.29 1.33 31.27
CA GLU A 160 -10.42 2.15 30.83
C GLU A 160 -10.03 3.04 29.64
N ASP A 161 -8.92 3.76 29.72
CA ASP A 161 -8.52 4.69 28.68
C ASP A 161 -8.17 3.96 27.36
N LEU A 162 -7.46 2.83 27.42
CA LEU A 162 -7.14 2.05 26.21
C LEU A 162 -8.37 1.40 25.57
N ASN A 163 -9.35 0.95 26.36
CA ASN A 163 -10.57 0.38 25.80
C ASN A 163 -11.52 1.43 25.23
N HIS A 164 -11.62 2.63 25.83
CA HIS A 164 -12.52 3.68 25.36
C HIS A 164 -11.91 4.56 24.25
N TYR A 165 -10.65 4.95 24.40
CA TYR A 165 -10.01 5.95 23.53
C TYR A 165 -8.88 5.35 22.67
N GLY A 166 -8.30 4.21 23.08
CA GLY A 166 -7.12 3.65 22.44
C GLY A 166 -5.85 4.46 22.71
N GLU A 167 -5.87 5.39 23.64
CA GLU A 167 -4.71 6.16 24.08
C GLU A 167 -4.87 6.58 25.54
N THR A 168 -3.76 6.72 26.26
CA THR A 168 -3.77 7.19 27.65
C THR A 168 -2.55 8.05 27.97
N CYS A 169 -2.76 9.04 28.82
CA CYS A 169 -1.72 9.86 29.43
C CYS A 169 -1.95 9.86 30.94
N ILE A 170 -1.10 9.13 31.66
CA ILE A 170 -1.21 8.98 33.12
C ILE A 170 -0.02 9.65 33.76
N ARG A 171 -0.30 10.50 34.74
CA ARG A 171 0.70 11.18 35.55
C ARG A 171 0.75 10.51 36.91
N VAL A 172 1.95 10.13 37.34
CA VAL A 172 2.20 9.56 38.66
C VAL A 172 3.10 10.55 39.40
N ASP A 173 2.51 11.23 40.38
CA ASP A 173 3.16 12.26 41.19
C ASP A 173 3.67 11.67 42.52
N ASN A 174 4.59 12.39 43.17
CA ASN A 174 4.99 12.17 44.57
C ASN A 174 5.56 10.76 44.85
N VAL A 175 6.47 10.30 44.00
CA VAL A 175 7.10 8.98 44.14
C VAL A 175 8.05 8.91 45.35
N LYS A 176 8.57 10.05 45.85
CA LYS A 176 9.34 10.17 47.12
C LYS A 176 9.09 11.46 47.92
N GLY A 177 7.96 12.15 47.71
CA GLY A 177 7.74 13.48 48.30
C GLY A 177 8.62 14.59 47.70
N GLU A 178 9.40 14.27 46.65
CA GLU A 178 10.03 15.20 45.73
C GLU A 178 9.10 15.43 44.52
N ASP A 179 9.24 16.58 43.85
CA ASP A 179 8.49 16.99 42.65
C ASP A 179 8.84 16.15 41.39
N GLY A 180 9.08 14.85 41.55
CA GLY A 180 9.30 13.90 40.46
C GLY A 180 7.97 13.63 39.74
N LEU A 181 7.88 14.06 38.48
CA LEU A 181 6.73 13.85 37.61
C LEU A 181 7.03 12.72 36.61
N TYR A 182 6.33 11.59 36.74
CA TYR A 182 6.40 10.50 35.77
C TYR A 182 5.17 10.51 34.90
N VAL A 183 5.36 10.56 33.59
CA VAL A 183 4.27 10.57 32.62
C VAL A 183 4.34 9.33 31.75
N LEU A 184 3.31 8.50 31.84
CA LEU A 184 3.10 7.35 30.98
C LEU A 184 2.17 7.75 29.82
N ASN A 185 2.72 7.76 28.61
CA ASN A 185 1.96 8.00 27.39
C ASN A 185 1.85 6.68 26.61
N LEU A 186 0.63 6.18 26.41
CA LEU A 186 0.38 4.99 25.60
C LEU A 186 -0.57 5.35 24.46
N ARG A 187 -0.35 4.74 23.30
CA ARG A 187 -1.23 4.84 22.15
C ARG A 187 -1.29 3.47 21.48
N LEU A 188 -2.50 2.93 21.37
CA LEU A 188 -2.79 1.68 20.69
C LEU A 188 -2.89 1.96 19.19
N GLU A 189 -1.85 1.57 18.46
CA GLU A 189 -1.84 1.61 17.00
C GLU A 189 -2.44 0.31 16.45
N THR A 190 -3.76 0.26 16.29
CA THR A 190 -4.40 -0.82 15.54
C THR A 190 -4.24 -0.59 14.04
N GLU A 191 -3.83 -1.63 13.34
CA GLU A 191 -3.73 -1.60 11.88
C GLU A 191 -5.14 -1.53 11.28
N LYS A 192 -5.52 -0.33 10.80
CA LYS A 192 -6.84 -0.07 10.22
C LYS A 192 -7.03 -0.89 8.94
N ASP A 193 -8.27 -1.22 8.59
CA ASP A 193 -8.55 -2.02 7.38
C ASP A 193 -8.00 -1.41 6.09
N PHE A 194 -7.95 -0.08 6.01
CA PHE A 194 -7.33 0.63 4.89
C PHE A 194 -5.83 0.38 4.78
N ALA A 195 -5.12 0.24 5.90
CA ALA A 195 -3.71 -0.10 5.93
C ALA A 195 -3.47 -1.54 5.46
N LYS A 196 -4.32 -2.48 5.88
CA LYS A 196 -4.27 -3.88 5.42
C LYS A 196 -4.48 -4.01 3.91
N ARG A 197 -5.31 -3.15 3.32
CA ARG A 197 -5.58 -3.10 1.88
C ARG A 197 -4.57 -2.26 1.09
N ALA A 198 -3.69 -1.51 1.78
CA ALA A 198 -2.71 -0.68 1.11
C ALA A 198 -1.71 -1.57 0.35
N PRO A 199 -1.41 -1.28 -0.92
CA PRO A 199 -0.46 -2.10 -1.67
C PRO A 199 0.94 -1.94 -1.08
N GLU A 200 1.72 -3.02 -1.14
CA GLU A 200 3.12 -3.01 -0.69
C GLU A 200 3.93 -1.90 -1.37
N ARG A 201 3.64 -1.65 -2.65
CA ARG A 201 4.33 -0.70 -3.51
C ARG A 201 3.35 0.03 -4.42
N VAL A 202 3.43 1.36 -4.37
CA VAL A 202 2.77 2.25 -5.34
C VAL A 202 3.58 2.25 -6.63
N ARG A 203 2.92 1.99 -7.75
CA ARG A 203 3.52 1.89 -9.09
C ARG A 203 3.53 3.25 -9.78
N SER A 204 4.27 3.39 -10.89
CA SER A 204 4.38 4.67 -11.62
C SER A 204 3.08 5.12 -12.26
N TRP A 205 2.27 4.15 -12.69
CA TRP A 205 1.06 4.34 -13.47
C TRP A 205 -0.21 4.36 -12.62
N ASP A 206 -0.10 4.10 -11.31
CA ASP A 206 -1.24 4.21 -10.39
C ASP A 206 -1.71 5.67 -10.32
N VAL A 207 -3.01 5.85 -10.16
CA VAL A 207 -3.67 7.16 -10.10
C VAL A 207 -4.21 7.39 -8.69
N PRO A 208 -3.60 8.26 -7.87
CA PRO A 208 -4.12 8.56 -6.54
C PRO A 208 -5.37 9.44 -6.62
N LEU A 209 -6.42 9.05 -5.90
CA LEU A 209 -7.63 9.84 -5.68
C LEU A 209 -7.77 10.12 -4.18
N LEU A 210 -7.91 11.39 -3.79
CA LEU A 210 -8.24 11.77 -2.42
C LEU A 210 -9.72 11.50 -2.15
N VAL A 211 -9.98 10.59 -1.22
CA VAL A 211 -11.35 10.25 -0.77
C VAL A 211 -11.74 11.11 0.43
N ARG A 212 -10.75 11.54 1.23
CA ARG A 212 -10.93 12.42 2.37
C ARG A 212 -10.02 13.62 2.23
N ASN A 213 -10.55 14.81 2.47
CA ASN A 213 -9.76 16.03 2.51
C ASN A 213 -8.68 15.92 3.60
N LEU A 214 -7.52 16.51 3.32
CA LEU A 214 -6.46 16.63 4.31
C LEU A 214 -6.79 17.79 5.25
N PRO A 215 -6.51 17.66 6.57
CA PRO A 215 -6.59 18.77 7.51
C PRO A 215 -5.76 19.97 7.04
N ASP A 216 -6.21 21.17 7.42
CA ASP A 216 -5.53 22.41 7.04
C ASP A 216 -4.09 22.43 7.58
N PRO A 217 -3.14 23.07 6.87
CA PRO A 217 -1.73 23.13 7.28
C PRO A 217 -1.47 23.76 8.65
N GLY A 218 -2.45 24.50 9.20
CA GLY A 218 -2.37 25.06 10.56
C GLY A 218 -2.58 24.02 11.66
N GLU A 219 -3.33 22.96 11.38
CA GLU A 219 -3.56 21.84 12.30
C GLU A 219 -2.56 20.71 12.07
N TRP A 220 -2.16 20.51 10.82
CA TRP A 220 -1.24 19.44 10.45
C TRP A 220 -0.05 19.96 9.66
N THR A 221 1.15 19.69 10.17
CA THR A 221 2.39 19.95 9.44
C THR A 221 2.53 18.99 8.26
N TRP A 222 2.17 19.47 7.07
CA TRP A 222 2.40 18.71 5.84
C TRP A 222 3.89 18.68 5.53
N ASP A 223 4.39 17.53 5.09
CA ASP A 223 5.75 17.46 4.58
C ASP A 223 5.90 18.25 3.26
N LEU A 224 7.13 18.65 2.94
CA LEU A 224 7.40 19.48 1.75
C LEU A 224 6.98 18.80 0.44
N THR A 225 7.06 17.47 0.41
CA THR A 225 6.68 16.67 -0.76
C THR A 225 5.18 16.69 -1.00
N LEU A 226 4.38 16.51 0.05
CA LEU A 226 2.93 16.52 0.08
C LEU A 226 2.41 17.89 -0.31
N GLN A 227 3.00 18.96 0.25
CA GLN A 227 2.66 20.34 -0.12
C GLN A 227 2.79 20.59 -1.63
N ARG A 228 3.84 20.06 -2.27
CA ARG A 228 4.07 20.21 -3.72
C ARG A 228 3.12 19.36 -4.55
N ILE A 229 2.84 18.12 -4.15
CA ILE A 229 2.05 17.19 -4.97
C ILE A 229 0.54 17.34 -4.75
N TYR A 230 0.09 17.87 -3.61
CA TYR A 230 -1.33 17.90 -3.21
C TYR A 230 -2.24 18.50 -4.28
N GLY A 231 -1.86 19.63 -4.88
CA GLY A 231 -2.65 20.30 -5.94
C GLY A 231 -2.74 19.51 -7.26
N PHE A 232 -1.95 18.45 -7.41
CA PHE A 232 -1.94 17.59 -8.60
C PHE A 232 -2.62 16.24 -8.37
N ILE A 233 -3.05 15.91 -7.15
CA ILE A 233 -3.78 14.68 -6.83
C ILE A 233 -5.28 14.91 -7.13
N ASP A 234 -5.65 14.73 -8.39
CA ASP A 234 -7.00 14.97 -8.90
C ASP A 234 -7.79 13.69 -9.22
N GLY A 235 -7.20 12.50 -9.01
CA GLY A 235 -7.80 11.22 -9.40
C GLY A 235 -7.76 10.94 -10.90
N ILE A 236 -7.00 11.72 -11.69
CA ILE A 236 -6.83 11.54 -13.14
C ILE A 236 -5.35 11.34 -13.48
N LYS A 237 -4.47 12.14 -12.89
CA LYS A 237 -3.03 12.08 -13.15
C LYS A 237 -2.39 10.90 -12.41
N HIS A 238 -1.60 10.12 -13.13
CA HIS A 238 -0.82 9.04 -12.53
C HIS A 238 0.43 9.57 -11.81
N VAL A 239 1.00 8.77 -10.92
CA VAL A 239 2.13 9.16 -10.04
C VAL A 239 3.32 9.74 -10.81
N LYS A 240 3.72 9.14 -11.95
CA LYS A 240 4.81 9.69 -12.78
C LYS A 240 4.47 11.08 -13.32
N LYS A 241 3.23 11.32 -13.75
CA LYS A 241 2.81 12.64 -14.24
C LYS A 241 2.77 13.68 -13.13
N ILE A 242 2.35 13.28 -11.93
CA ILE A 242 2.38 14.15 -10.74
C ILE A 242 3.82 14.55 -10.43
N ALA A 243 4.75 13.60 -10.46
CA ALA A 243 6.17 13.85 -10.23
C ALA A 243 6.76 14.85 -11.24
N GLU A 244 6.44 14.72 -12.52
CA GLU A 244 6.86 15.66 -13.57
C GLU A 244 6.29 17.07 -13.38
N LEU A 245 5.02 17.20 -13.02
CA LEU A 245 4.36 18.50 -12.86
C LEU A 245 4.78 19.22 -11.57
N ALA A 246 5.00 18.46 -10.50
CA ALA A 246 5.43 19.00 -9.21
C ALA A 246 6.95 19.23 -9.12
N ASP A 247 7.71 18.79 -10.12
CA ASP A 247 9.18 18.77 -10.12
C ASP A 247 9.75 18.08 -8.87
N VAL A 248 9.26 16.86 -8.59
CA VAL A 248 9.65 16.04 -7.44
C VAL A 248 10.11 14.67 -7.92
N GLU A 249 11.13 14.08 -7.28
CA GLU A 249 11.57 12.73 -7.61
C GLU A 249 10.42 11.71 -7.43
N ILE A 250 10.20 10.86 -8.44
CA ILE A 250 9.12 9.87 -8.46
C ILE A 250 9.10 8.95 -7.23
N LYS A 251 10.27 8.64 -6.64
CA LYS A 251 10.36 7.80 -5.44
C LYS A 251 9.74 8.49 -4.23
N LEU A 252 9.91 9.80 -4.09
CA LEU A 252 9.33 10.59 -3.01
C LEU A 252 7.81 10.67 -3.18
N VAL A 253 7.33 10.89 -4.41
CA VAL A 253 5.89 10.90 -4.70
C VAL A 253 5.25 9.55 -4.39
N ARG A 254 5.88 8.44 -4.77
CA ARG A 254 5.40 7.08 -4.43
C ARG A 254 5.31 6.86 -2.93
N ARG A 255 6.29 7.34 -2.15
CA ARG A 255 6.27 7.26 -0.69
C ARG A 255 5.15 8.10 -0.09
N ALA A 256 5.03 9.36 -0.51
CA ALA A 256 3.96 10.24 -0.04
C ALA A 256 2.56 9.67 -0.34
N VAL A 257 2.34 9.18 -1.56
CA VAL A 257 1.09 8.52 -1.94
C VAL A 257 0.86 7.23 -1.14
N LYS A 258 1.90 6.43 -0.87
CA LYS A 258 1.80 5.24 -0.03
C LYS A 258 1.30 5.58 1.37
N GLU A 259 1.84 6.63 2.00
CA GLU A 259 1.40 7.08 3.31
C GLU A 259 -0.05 7.59 3.30
N LEU A 260 -0.45 8.32 2.25
CA LEU A 260 -1.84 8.76 2.09
C LEU A 260 -2.82 7.59 2.00
N VAL A 261 -2.43 6.51 1.32
CA VAL A 261 -3.23 5.28 1.21
C VAL A 261 -3.23 4.52 2.55
N TYR A 262 -2.08 4.40 3.21
CA TYR A 262 -1.94 3.75 4.52
C TYR A 262 -2.86 4.40 5.58
N HIS A 263 -2.94 5.74 5.58
CA HIS A 263 -3.82 6.47 6.49
C HIS A 263 -5.30 6.57 6.01
N GLY A 264 -5.66 5.94 4.89
CA GLY A 264 -7.02 5.94 4.36
C GLY A 264 -7.52 7.31 3.89
N ARG A 265 -6.59 8.18 3.44
CA ARG A 265 -6.91 9.50 2.85
C ARG A 265 -7.02 9.44 1.34
N ALA A 266 -6.20 8.59 0.71
CA ALA A 266 -6.22 8.35 -0.73
C ALA A 266 -6.52 6.89 -1.06
N VAL A 267 -7.08 6.65 -2.24
CA VAL A 267 -7.23 5.34 -2.86
C VAL A 267 -6.50 5.36 -4.20
N LEU A 268 -5.92 4.23 -4.59
CA LEU A 268 -5.28 4.09 -5.89
C LEU A 268 -6.28 3.56 -6.90
N LEU A 269 -6.39 4.27 -8.00
CA LEU A 269 -7.18 3.90 -9.16
C LEU A 269 -6.26 3.53 -10.32
N ASP A 270 -6.87 2.85 -11.26
CA ASP A 270 -6.31 2.55 -12.55
C ASP A 270 -6.43 3.76 -13.51
N VAL A 271 -5.53 3.85 -14.50
CA VAL A 271 -5.60 4.92 -15.52
C VAL A 271 -6.91 4.85 -16.31
N PHE A 272 -7.67 5.94 -16.31
CA PHE A 272 -8.90 6.00 -17.08
C PHE A 272 -8.63 6.29 -18.56
N HIS A 273 -9.06 5.39 -19.44
CA HIS A 273 -9.10 5.61 -20.89
C HIS A 273 -10.24 4.81 -21.54
N PHE A 274 -10.71 5.24 -22.71
CA PHE A 274 -11.85 4.60 -23.38
C PHE A 274 -11.53 3.23 -24.01
N GLN A 275 -10.26 2.88 -24.17
CA GLN A 275 -9.86 1.55 -24.68
C GLN A 275 -9.76 0.49 -23.57
N ALA A 276 -9.98 0.91 -22.31
CA ALA A 276 -10.03 0.03 -21.15
C ALA A 276 -11.25 -0.88 -21.19
N ILE A 277 -11.12 -2.04 -20.56
CA ILE A 277 -12.17 -3.04 -20.39
C ILE A 277 -12.49 -3.10 -18.91
N TYR A 278 -13.76 -2.99 -18.56
CA TYR A 278 -14.26 -3.11 -17.19
C TYR A 278 -15.26 -4.24 -17.12
N ALA A 279 -15.28 -4.95 -15.99
CA ALA A 279 -16.20 -6.05 -15.74
C ALA A 279 -16.73 -5.98 -14.32
N CYS A 280 -17.99 -6.33 -14.15
CA CYS A 280 -18.62 -6.44 -12.83
C CYS A 280 -18.04 -7.62 -12.04
N THR A 281 -17.91 -7.46 -10.73
CA THR A 281 -17.53 -8.52 -9.79
C THR A 281 -18.77 -9.16 -9.17
N ALA A 282 -18.61 -10.21 -8.35
CA ALA A 282 -19.73 -10.85 -7.67
C ALA A 282 -20.46 -9.90 -6.69
N GLU A 283 -19.77 -8.88 -6.18
CA GLU A 283 -20.30 -7.87 -5.25
C GLU A 283 -21.35 -6.94 -5.91
N VAL A 284 -21.52 -7.01 -7.24
CA VAL A 284 -22.58 -6.26 -7.93
C VAL A 284 -23.98 -6.70 -7.51
N ALA A 285 -24.13 -7.96 -7.04
CA ALA A 285 -25.39 -8.45 -6.53
C ALA A 285 -25.84 -7.68 -5.28
N ASP A 286 -24.90 -7.33 -4.40
CA ASP A 286 -25.16 -6.54 -3.19
C ASP A 286 -25.56 -5.11 -3.55
N PHE A 287 -24.94 -4.54 -4.60
CA PHE A 287 -25.33 -3.24 -5.14
C PHE A 287 -26.77 -3.22 -5.67
N PHE A 288 -27.20 -4.28 -6.37
CA PHE A 288 -28.57 -4.35 -6.90
C PHE A 288 -29.65 -4.46 -5.81
N GLN A 289 -29.30 -4.98 -4.63
CA GLN A 289 -30.23 -5.07 -3.50
C GLN A 289 -30.23 -3.81 -2.62
N ASN A 290 -29.12 -3.07 -2.58
CA ASN A 290 -28.96 -1.92 -1.69
C ASN A 290 -29.40 -0.60 -2.35
N GLU A 291 -30.59 -0.12 -2.00
CA GLU A 291 -31.14 1.15 -2.51
C GLU A 291 -30.33 2.40 -2.08
N GLU A 292 -29.72 2.38 -0.90
CA GLU A 292 -28.94 3.53 -0.41
C GLU A 292 -27.67 3.72 -1.25
N LEU A 293 -27.00 2.61 -1.59
CA LEU A 293 -25.80 2.63 -2.42
C LEU A 293 -26.14 3.05 -3.87
N GLN A 294 -27.33 2.67 -4.36
CA GLN A 294 -27.85 3.15 -5.63
C GLN A 294 -28.11 4.66 -5.61
N ASP A 295 -28.69 5.19 -4.55
CA ASP A 295 -28.93 6.63 -4.44
C ASP A 295 -27.64 7.45 -4.27
N GLU A 296 -26.63 6.92 -3.58
CA GLU A 296 -25.28 7.50 -3.54
C GLU A 296 -24.66 7.53 -4.95
N CYS A 297 -24.76 6.42 -5.68
CA CYS A 297 -24.29 6.25 -7.05
C CYS A 297 -24.93 7.30 -7.99
N ARG A 298 -26.26 7.44 -7.92
CA ARG A 298 -27.03 8.42 -8.72
C ARG A 298 -26.54 9.85 -8.52
N LYS A 299 -26.34 10.25 -7.27
CA LYS A 299 -25.86 11.59 -6.89
C LYS A 299 -24.43 11.81 -7.34
N TYR A 300 -23.57 10.80 -7.21
CA TYR A 300 -22.16 10.92 -7.59
C TYR A 300 -21.97 11.08 -9.11
N ILE A 301 -22.73 10.30 -9.89
CA ILE A 301 -22.55 10.19 -11.35
C ILE A 301 -23.22 11.33 -12.12
N ALA A 302 -24.30 11.90 -11.58
CA ALA A 302 -25.05 12.96 -12.24
C ALA A 302 -24.12 14.11 -12.65
N VAL A 303 -24.23 14.52 -13.91
CA VAL A 303 -23.52 15.71 -14.42
C VAL A 303 -24.21 16.94 -13.81
N HIS A 304 -23.59 17.51 -12.78
CA HIS A 304 -23.97 18.83 -12.31
C HIS A 304 -23.42 19.86 -13.29
N VAL A 305 -24.28 20.40 -14.16
CA VAL A 305 -23.94 21.60 -14.92
C VAL A 305 -23.99 22.74 -13.92
N GLU A 306 -22.83 23.12 -13.37
CA GLU A 306 -22.69 24.39 -12.68
C GLU A 306 -23.10 25.48 -13.66
N SER A 307 -24.20 26.17 -13.37
CA SER A 307 -24.56 27.37 -14.08
C SER A 307 -23.48 28.40 -13.81
N ASP A 308 -22.54 28.56 -14.74
CA ASP A 308 -21.72 29.74 -14.88
C ASP A 308 -22.64 30.97 -15.05
N THR A 309 -23.08 31.54 -13.93
CA THR A 309 -23.73 32.86 -13.87
C THR A 309 -23.11 33.66 -12.74
N GLN A 310 -21.85 34.03 -12.93
CA GLN A 310 -21.36 35.34 -12.53
C GLN A 310 -20.72 36.04 -13.74
N LYS A 311 -21.58 36.58 -14.63
CA LYS A 311 -21.40 37.90 -15.24
C LYS A 311 -22.64 38.27 -16.07
N GLN A 312 -23.09 39.51 -15.82
CA GLN A 312 -24.04 40.33 -16.56
C GLN A 312 -25.53 40.13 -16.23
N GLN A 313 -25.98 41.00 -15.32
CA GLN A 313 -27.27 41.67 -15.41
C GLN A 313 -27.47 42.17 -16.84
N ASP A 314 -28.50 41.68 -17.56
CA ASP A 314 -29.59 42.54 -18.01
C ASP A 314 -30.76 41.77 -18.65
N SER A 315 -31.95 42.08 -18.14
CA SER A 315 -33.29 42.16 -18.75
C SER A 315 -33.89 41.05 -19.65
N HIS A 316 -35.08 40.60 -19.17
CA HIS A 316 -36.32 40.24 -19.89
C HIS A 316 -36.58 38.81 -20.43
N LYS A 317 -37.53 38.16 -19.71
CA LYS A 317 -38.63 37.29 -20.17
C LYS A 317 -38.25 36.10 -21.07
N THR A 318 -38.34 34.88 -20.52
CA THR A 318 -39.41 33.90 -20.83
C THR A 318 -39.36 32.80 -19.76
N GLU A 319 -40.33 32.83 -18.84
CA GLU A 319 -40.59 31.76 -17.89
C GLU A 319 -41.34 30.64 -18.62
N THR A 320 -40.63 29.56 -18.95
CA THR A 320 -41.12 28.18 -19.17
C THR A 320 -39.96 27.37 -19.76
N ASN A 321 -39.57 26.25 -19.14
CA ASN A 321 -38.51 25.29 -19.53
C ASN A 321 -37.17 25.33 -18.76
N SER A 322 -37.14 25.69 -17.48
CA SER A 322 -35.94 25.58 -16.61
C SER A 322 -35.96 24.42 -15.60
N LEU A 323 -36.96 23.53 -15.64
CA LEU A 323 -37.14 22.45 -14.64
C LEU A 323 -36.64 21.05 -15.08
N GLU A 324 -36.34 20.81 -16.36
CA GLU A 324 -36.04 19.44 -16.84
C GLU A 324 -34.54 19.10 -16.95
N LYS A 325 -33.61 20.04 -16.71
CA LYS A 325 -32.17 19.81 -16.95
C LYS A 325 -31.36 19.21 -15.79
N ASN A 326 -31.98 18.96 -14.63
CA ASN A 326 -31.32 18.36 -13.45
C ASN A 326 -31.99 17.05 -13.00
N ALA A 327 -32.52 16.25 -13.94
CA ALA A 327 -33.12 14.97 -13.60
C ALA A 327 -32.03 13.93 -13.27
N LEU A 328 -31.96 13.52 -12.00
CA LEU A 328 -31.13 12.40 -11.56
C LEU A 328 -31.50 11.14 -12.36
N PRO A 329 -30.51 10.33 -12.82
CA PRO A 329 -30.79 9.08 -13.52
C PRO A 329 -31.66 8.16 -12.65
N SER A 330 -32.54 7.35 -13.25
CA SER A 330 -33.35 6.38 -12.50
C SER A 330 -32.49 5.21 -12.00
N ARG A 331 -32.93 4.54 -10.93
CA ARG A 331 -32.22 3.39 -10.34
C ARG A 331 -32.10 2.24 -11.35
N GLU A 332 -33.22 1.88 -11.98
CA GLU A 332 -33.31 0.84 -13.00
C GLU A 332 -32.34 1.10 -14.17
N HIS A 333 -32.20 2.37 -14.57
CA HIS A 333 -31.30 2.77 -15.65
C HIS A 333 -29.83 2.53 -15.32
N ILE A 334 -29.41 2.84 -14.09
CA ILE A 334 -28.03 2.59 -13.65
C ILE A 334 -27.77 1.09 -13.55
N ILE A 335 -28.73 0.32 -13.04
CA ILE A 335 -28.62 -1.14 -12.95
C ILE A 335 -28.44 -1.74 -14.34
N ALA A 336 -29.24 -1.31 -15.32
CA ALA A 336 -29.11 -1.74 -16.71
C ALA A 336 -27.72 -1.41 -17.27
N LEU A 337 -27.22 -0.19 -17.06
CA LEU A 337 -25.88 0.21 -17.53
C LEU A 337 -24.76 -0.64 -16.94
N TYR A 338 -24.84 -1.03 -15.66
CA TYR A 338 -23.86 -1.93 -15.05
C TYR A 338 -24.05 -3.40 -15.48
N ALA A 339 -25.27 -3.84 -15.75
CA ALA A 339 -25.53 -5.19 -16.25
C ALA A 339 -24.97 -5.40 -17.67
N ASP A 340 -24.93 -4.34 -18.49
CA ASP A 340 -24.42 -4.38 -19.86
C ASP A 340 -22.88 -4.30 -19.95
N LEU A 341 -22.18 -4.04 -18.83
CA LEU A 341 -20.72 -4.04 -18.77
C LEU A 341 -20.18 -5.48 -18.75
N GLN A 342 -19.93 -6.03 -19.93
CA GLN A 342 -19.42 -7.39 -20.11
C GLN A 342 -17.88 -7.47 -20.23
N PRO A 343 -17.26 -8.58 -19.75
CA PRO A 343 -15.86 -8.87 -19.98
C PRO A 343 -15.55 -8.94 -21.50
N GLY A 344 -14.74 -8.01 -22.00
CA GLY A 344 -14.33 -7.96 -23.41
C GLY A 344 -14.90 -6.77 -24.19
N LEU A 345 -15.92 -6.10 -23.66
CA LEU A 345 -16.42 -4.85 -24.24
C LEU A 345 -15.49 -3.69 -23.87
N GLN A 346 -15.04 -2.93 -24.86
CA GLN A 346 -14.27 -1.71 -24.58
C GLN A 346 -15.20 -0.59 -24.13
N LEU A 347 -14.75 0.23 -23.18
CA LEU A 347 -15.54 1.35 -22.69
C LEU A 347 -15.99 2.30 -23.82
N GLN A 348 -15.16 2.48 -24.84
CA GLN A 348 -15.52 3.28 -26.02
C GLN A 348 -16.76 2.75 -26.73
N GLU A 349 -16.82 1.43 -26.96
CA GLU A 349 -17.93 0.78 -27.65
C GLU A 349 -19.20 0.85 -26.80
N PHE A 350 -19.07 0.60 -25.49
CA PHE A 350 -20.15 0.79 -24.53
C PHE A 350 -20.75 2.21 -24.59
N CYS A 351 -19.90 3.24 -24.60
CA CYS A 351 -20.34 4.63 -24.67
C CYS A 351 -21.04 4.97 -25.99
N LEU A 352 -20.65 4.34 -27.10
CA LEU A 352 -21.27 4.55 -28.41
C LEU A 352 -22.66 3.90 -28.47
N THR A 353 -22.81 2.70 -27.93
CA THR A 353 -24.08 1.98 -27.86
C THR A 353 -25.09 2.71 -26.98
N HIS A 354 -24.66 3.23 -25.82
CA HIS A 354 -25.52 3.88 -24.83
C HIS A 354 -25.51 5.41 -24.89
N LYS A 355 -25.17 6.00 -26.05
CA LYS A 355 -24.95 7.46 -26.19
C LYS A 355 -26.14 8.32 -25.71
N THR A 356 -27.38 7.89 -26.00
CA THR A 356 -28.61 8.60 -25.60
C THR A 356 -28.90 8.47 -24.11
N GLN A 357 -28.45 7.38 -23.51
CA GLN A 357 -28.66 7.01 -22.11
C GLN A 357 -27.63 7.65 -21.16
N LEU A 358 -26.48 8.06 -21.69
CA LEU A 358 -25.36 8.65 -20.94
C LEU A 358 -25.35 10.19 -20.93
N THR A 359 -26.36 10.85 -21.49
CA THR A 359 -26.39 12.32 -21.64
C THR A 359 -26.28 13.09 -20.32
N ASN A 360 -26.82 12.54 -19.23
CA ASN A 360 -26.79 13.15 -17.90
C ASN A 360 -25.79 12.46 -16.93
N ILE A 361 -24.89 11.62 -17.45
CA ILE A 361 -24.02 10.73 -16.67
C ILE A 361 -22.54 11.02 -17.01
N ASP A 362 -21.73 11.33 -16.00
CA ASP A 362 -20.27 11.34 -16.17
C ASP A 362 -19.75 9.90 -16.14
N ILE A 363 -19.34 9.39 -17.30
CA ILE A 363 -18.82 8.03 -17.48
C ILE A 363 -17.62 7.75 -16.57
N ARG A 364 -16.75 8.75 -16.32
CA ARG A 364 -15.61 8.55 -15.42
C ARG A 364 -16.09 8.35 -14.00
N ARG A 365 -17.08 9.13 -13.55
CA ARG A 365 -17.69 8.98 -12.22
C ARG A 365 -18.43 7.65 -12.09
N LEU A 366 -19.10 7.19 -13.15
CA LEU A 366 -19.69 5.86 -13.21
C LEU A 366 -18.63 4.77 -12.95
N VAL A 367 -17.55 4.77 -13.72
CA VAL A 367 -16.47 3.77 -13.58
C VAL A 367 -15.78 3.87 -12.23
N THR A 368 -15.39 5.07 -11.81
CA THR A 368 -14.68 5.28 -10.53
C THR A 368 -15.54 4.90 -9.33
N PHE A 369 -16.84 5.17 -9.34
CA PHE A 369 -17.74 4.72 -8.27
C PHE A 369 -17.76 3.20 -8.14
N GLY A 370 -17.89 2.47 -9.26
CA GLY A 370 -17.85 1.02 -9.26
C GLY A 370 -16.51 0.45 -8.79
N LEU A 371 -15.39 1.07 -9.19
CA LEU A 371 -14.06 0.67 -8.73
C LEU A 371 -13.87 0.94 -7.23
N LEU A 372 -14.34 2.08 -6.73
CA LEU A 372 -14.21 2.46 -5.31
C LEU A 372 -15.03 1.57 -4.39
N LYS A 373 -16.22 1.13 -4.84
CA LYS A 373 -17.13 0.27 -4.07
C LYS A 373 -16.85 -1.23 -4.25
N GLY A 374 -15.93 -1.62 -5.15
CA GLY A 374 -15.48 -3.01 -5.32
C GLY A 374 -16.30 -3.87 -6.29
N PHE A 375 -17.46 -3.39 -6.74
CA PHE A 375 -18.32 -4.14 -7.65
C PHE A 375 -17.91 -4.05 -9.13
N LEU A 376 -16.91 -3.22 -9.46
CA LEU A 376 -16.29 -3.16 -10.78
C LEU A 376 -14.79 -3.45 -10.65
N ARG A 377 -14.24 -4.17 -11.62
CA ARG A 377 -12.79 -4.36 -11.78
C ARG A 377 -12.35 -4.02 -13.20
N ARG A 378 -11.12 -3.53 -13.33
CA ARG A 378 -10.49 -3.34 -14.63
C ARG A 378 -9.82 -4.62 -15.09
N ILE A 379 -9.91 -4.90 -16.39
CA ILE A 379 -9.19 -5.98 -17.07
C ILE A 379 -8.03 -5.35 -17.85
N HIS A 380 -6.82 -5.77 -17.53
CA HIS A 380 -5.59 -5.21 -18.09
C HIS A 380 -5.12 -6.06 -19.28
N LYS A 381 -4.58 -5.40 -20.31
CA LYS A 381 -3.96 -6.07 -21.46
C LYS A 381 -2.46 -6.26 -21.18
N TYR A 382 -1.94 -7.43 -21.50
CA TYR A 382 -0.53 -7.79 -21.34
C TYR A 382 0.04 -8.24 -22.68
N ALA A 383 1.34 -8.00 -22.86
CA ALA A 383 2.09 -8.43 -24.04
C ALA A 383 3.16 -9.43 -23.64
N PHE A 384 3.26 -10.52 -24.39
CA PHE A 384 4.26 -11.57 -24.18
C PHE A 384 4.96 -11.89 -25.50
N SER A 385 6.28 -12.03 -25.48
CA SER A 385 7.03 -12.54 -26.64
C SER A 385 7.65 -13.90 -26.35
N SER A 386 7.43 -14.86 -27.26
CA SER A 386 8.05 -16.20 -27.21
C SER A 386 9.60 -16.15 -27.31
N SER A 387 10.15 -15.02 -27.78
CA SER A 387 11.61 -14.82 -27.91
C SER A 387 12.31 -14.46 -26.59
N HIS A 388 11.57 -14.24 -25.50
CA HIS A 388 12.17 -14.05 -24.18
C HIS A 388 12.41 -15.40 -23.50
N PRO A 389 13.66 -15.76 -23.14
CA PRO A 389 13.89 -16.94 -22.32
C PRO A 389 13.22 -16.70 -20.98
N LEU A 390 12.22 -17.51 -20.66
CA LEU A 390 11.53 -17.52 -19.37
C LEU A 390 12.59 -17.60 -18.27
N HIS A 391 12.82 -16.50 -17.55
CA HIS A 391 13.56 -16.56 -16.30
C HIS A 391 12.62 -17.11 -15.24
N LEU A 392 12.28 -18.41 -15.33
CA LEU A 392 11.77 -19.12 -14.17
C LEU A 392 12.77 -18.88 -13.04
N PRO A 393 12.33 -18.53 -11.82
CA PRO A 393 13.23 -18.41 -10.69
C PRO A 393 13.83 -19.79 -10.44
N GLN A 394 15.04 -20.02 -10.96
CA GLN A 394 15.82 -21.21 -10.63
C GLN A 394 16.14 -21.11 -9.14
N ARG A 395 15.36 -21.84 -8.33
CA ARG A 395 15.81 -22.29 -7.02
C ARG A 395 17.17 -22.93 -7.25
N SER A 396 18.18 -22.35 -6.62
CA SER A 396 19.57 -22.80 -6.67
C SER A 396 19.67 -24.26 -6.26
N LEU A 397 19.85 -25.14 -7.24
CA LEU A 397 20.44 -26.45 -7.04
C LEU A 397 21.69 -26.48 -7.90
N SER A 398 22.83 -26.30 -7.25
CA SER A 398 24.16 -26.43 -7.81
C SER A 398 24.39 -27.86 -8.33
N PRO A 399 25.01 -28.06 -9.51
CA PRO A 399 25.65 -29.31 -9.84
C PRO A 399 27.16 -29.16 -9.61
N VAL A 400 27.62 -29.89 -8.59
CA VAL A 400 29.01 -30.28 -8.43
C VAL A 400 29.31 -31.40 -9.42
N LEU A 401 30.53 -31.40 -9.97
CA LEU A 401 31.29 -32.50 -10.58
C LEU A 401 31.43 -32.52 -12.12
N SER A 402 32.65 -32.11 -12.50
CA SER A 402 33.70 -32.94 -13.14
C SER A 402 33.75 -33.14 -14.66
N ARG A 403 34.92 -32.71 -15.17
CA ARG A 403 35.83 -33.37 -16.15
C ARG A 403 35.27 -33.52 -17.58
N ARG A 404 36.04 -33.38 -18.66
CA ARG A 404 37.48 -33.50 -18.90
C ARG A 404 37.79 -32.90 -20.30
N SER A 405 38.96 -32.27 -20.42
CA SER A 405 39.90 -32.23 -21.55
C SER A 405 39.48 -32.82 -22.92
N VAL A 406 39.75 -32.10 -24.02
CA VAL A 406 40.93 -32.28 -24.91
C VAL A 406 40.79 -31.30 -26.08
N GLY A 407 41.86 -30.56 -26.39
CA GLY A 407 41.91 -29.60 -27.49
C GLY A 407 42.15 -30.21 -28.87
N THR A 408 41.95 -29.41 -29.91
CA THR A 408 42.66 -29.52 -31.20
C THR A 408 42.59 -28.16 -31.91
N MET A 409 43.75 -27.59 -32.22
CA MET A 409 43.92 -26.49 -33.17
C MET A 409 43.64 -26.98 -34.60
N GLN A 410 43.02 -26.16 -35.46
CA GLN A 410 43.53 -25.96 -36.82
C GLN A 410 42.91 -24.76 -37.56
N LYS A 411 43.69 -24.30 -38.55
CA LYS A 411 43.67 -23.02 -39.25
C LYS A 411 42.63 -22.92 -40.38
N SER A 412 42.23 -21.67 -40.65
CA SER A 412 41.97 -21.01 -41.95
C SER A 412 41.89 -21.89 -43.21
N PHE A 413 40.80 -21.73 -43.99
CA PHE A 413 40.86 -21.65 -45.45
C PHE A 413 39.83 -20.66 -46.02
N ARG A 414 40.31 -19.75 -46.88
CA ARG A 414 39.53 -19.01 -47.89
C ARG A 414 39.51 -19.82 -49.19
N SER A 415 38.36 -19.89 -49.86
CA SER A 415 38.12 -19.96 -51.32
C SER A 415 36.63 -20.29 -51.50
N GLY A 416 35.84 -19.82 -52.47
CA GLY A 416 36.08 -19.07 -53.69
C GLY A 416 34.72 -18.89 -54.38
N ASN A 417 34.64 -17.89 -55.25
CA ASN A 417 33.46 -17.44 -55.98
C ASN A 417 32.79 -18.53 -56.85
N THR A 418 31.46 -18.40 -57.02
CA THR A 418 30.76 -18.76 -58.25
C THR A 418 29.98 -17.54 -58.75
N ALA A 419 30.30 -17.12 -59.98
CA ALA A 419 29.71 -16.00 -60.68
C ALA A 419 28.45 -16.41 -61.47
N THR A 420 27.47 -15.52 -61.54
CA THR A 420 26.42 -15.53 -62.57
C THR A 420 26.18 -14.12 -63.14
N THR A 421 26.41 -14.03 -64.45
CA THR A 421 25.74 -13.19 -65.48
C THR A 421 25.69 -11.66 -65.35
N ARG A 422 26.63 -11.02 -66.08
CA ARG A 422 26.64 -9.61 -66.51
C ARG A 422 26.15 -9.51 -67.96
N SER A 423 25.32 -8.51 -68.26
CA SER A 423 25.20 -7.97 -69.64
C SER A 423 24.81 -6.49 -69.70
N GLY A 424 24.25 -5.89 -68.63
CA GLY A 424 23.88 -4.47 -68.64
C GLY A 424 24.98 -3.50 -68.16
N ASP A 425 25.86 -3.97 -67.26
CA ASP A 425 26.78 -3.09 -66.52
C ASP A 425 28.09 -2.79 -67.29
N GLU A 426 28.35 -3.53 -68.37
CA GLU A 426 29.57 -3.37 -69.18
C GLU A 426 29.38 -2.31 -70.28
N ALA A 427 28.20 -2.27 -70.92
CA ALA A 427 27.84 -1.25 -71.91
C ALA A 427 27.79 0.17 -71.30
N VAL A 428 27.32 0.29 -70.05
CA VAL A 428 27.29 1.58 -69.31
C VAL A 428 28.72 2.07 -69.00
N ARG A 429 29.62 1.17 -68.59
CA ARG A 429 31.02 1.52 -68.32
C ARG A 429 31.82 1.81 -69.60
N GLU A 430 31.47 1.17 -70.71
CA GLU A 430 32.07 1.44 -72.01
C GLU A 430 31.63 2.81 -72.56
N PHE A 431 30.34 3.16 -72.41
CA PHE A 431 29.81 4.49 -72.71
C PHE A 431 30.48 5.59 -71.88
N GLU A 432 30.65 5.36 -70.59
CA GLU A 432 31.28 6.32 -69.66
C GLU A 432 32.78 6.50 -69.92
N ARG A 433 33.48 5.44 -70.35
CA ARG A 433 34.88 5.53 -70.82
C ARG A 433 34.99 6.22 -72.16
N ALA A 434 34.10 5.93 -73.11
CA ALA A 434 34.09 6.58 -74.42
C ALA A 434 33.82 8.09 -74.29
N TRP A 435 32.88 8.47 -73.42
CA TRP A 435 32.58 9.86 -73.10
C TRP A 435 33.74 10.60 -72.42
N ARG A 436 34.39 9.98 -71.43
CA ARG A 436 35.60 10.54 -70.80
C ARG A 436 36.77 10.70 -71.76
N LYS A 437 36.97 9.74 -72.66
CA LYS A 437 38.05 9.80 -73.66
C LYS A 437 37.79 10.90 -74.70
N ALA A 438 36.52 11.07 -75.11
CA ALA A 438 36.09 12.13 -76.02
C ALA A 438 36.20 13.54 -75.40
N ALA A 439 35.94 13.68 -74.09
CA ALA A 439 36.08 14.95 -73.37
C ALA A 439 37.54 15.40 -73.20
N LEU A 440 38.47 14.44 -73.04
CA LEU A 440 39.90 14.73 -72.88
C LEU A 440 40.59 15.14 -74.20
N THR A 441 40.05 14.76 -75.35
CA THR A 441 40.61 15.11 -76.68
C THR A 441 40.00 16.35 -77.32
N SER A 442 38.88 16.88 -76.80
CA SER A 442 38.13 17.97 -77.45
C SER A 442 38.22 19.34 -76.77
N GLY A 443 38.94 19.48 -75.65
CA GLY A 443 39.27 20.78 -75.06
C GLY A 443 38.11 21.56 -74.43
N TRP A 444 36.98 20.90 -74.11
CA TRP A 444 35.86 21.52 -73.39
C TRP A 444 36.02 21.37 -71.87
N ALA A 445 35.72 22.43 -71.12
CA ALA A 445 35.85 22.48 -69.66
C ALA A 445 34.79 21.62 -68.94
N THR A 446 35.21 20.76 -68.02
CA THR A 446 34.32 19.98 -67.14
C THR A 446 34.03 20.70 -65.81
N PRO A 447 32.77 20.71 -65.30
CA PRO A 447 32.42 21.32 -64.01
C PRO A 447 33.03 20.56 -62.81
N PRO A 448 33.27 21.22 -61.66
CA PRO A 448 33.76 20.54 -60.47
C PRO A 448 32.63 19.75 -59.81
N SER A 449 32.78 18.44 -59.71
CA SER A 449 31.85 17.58 -58.97
C SER A 449 32.61 16.71 -57.96
N GLY A 450 32.86 17.28 -56.78
CA GLY A 450 32.87 16.52 -55.54
C GLY A 450 31.41 16.28 -55.10
N PRO A 451 31.07 15.16 -54.45
CA PRO A 451 29.73 14.96 -53.91
C PRO A 451 29.45 15.99 -52.80
N HIS A 452 28.30 16.66 -52.90
CA HIS A 452 27.74 17.47 -51.82
C HIS A 452 27.55 16.62 -50.55
N PRO A 453 27.75 17.19 -49.34
CA PRO A 453 27.50 16.48 -48.10
C PRO A 453 26.00 16.23 -47.96
N SER A 454 25.62 14.96 -47.86
CA SER A 454 24.27 14.52 -47.49
C SER A 454 24.00 14.93 -46.03
N SER A 455 23.42 16.10 -45.82
CA SER A 455 22.99 16.58 -44.48
C SER A 455 21.65 15.99 -44.01
N PHE A 456 21.01 15.11 -44.80
CA PHE A 456 19.76 14.42 -44.42
C PHE A 456 19.97 13.02 -43.81
N SER A 457 21.17 12.42 -43.92
CA SER A 457 21.41 11.05 -43.43
C SER A 457 21.82 10.97 -41.96
N LYS A 458 22.31 12.07 -41.38
CA LYS A 458 22.70 12.11 -39.95
C LYS A 458 21.50 12.16 -39.00
N SER A 459 20.40 12.84 -39.37
CA SER A 459 19.18 12.87 -38.54
C SER A 459 18.35 11.58 -38.63
N GLN A 460 18.38 10.90 -39.79
CA GLN A 460 17.76 9.58 -39.94
C GLN A 460 18.50 8.52 -39.14
N ARG A 461 19.85 8.52 -39.15
CA ARG A 461 20.63 7.60 -38.30
C ARG A 461 20.42 7.82 -36.82
N SER A 462 20.33 9.07 -36.35
CA SER A 462 20.03 9.34 -34.93
C SER A 462 18.60 8.97 -34.56
N ALA A 463 17.63 9.19 -35.45
CA ALA A 463 16.24 8.78 -35.24
C ALA A 463 16.07 7.26 -35.26
N ASP A 464 16.76 6.53 -36.15
CA ASP A 464 16.74 5.06 -36.18
C ASP A 464 17.47 4.44 -35.00
N GLN A 465 18.53 5.09 -34.50
CA GLN A 465 19.24 4.66 -33.30
C GLN A 465 18.40 4.91 -32.03
N LEU A 466 17.68 6.03 -31.94
CA LEU A 466 16.70 6.29 -30.88
C LEU A 466 15.53 5.31 -30.94
N ARG A 467 15.01 5.02 -32.13
CA ARG A 467 13.97 4.00 -32.34
C ARG A 467 14.44 2.63 -31.88
N SER A 468 15.66 2.24 -32.25
CA SER A 468 16.24 0.95 -31.84
C SER A 468 16.40 0.84 -30.33
N GLN A 469 16.78 1.93 -29.65
CA GLN A 469 16.89 1.97 -28.18
C GLN A 469 15.54 1.90 -27.48
N GLU A 470 14.53 2.61 -27.98
CA GLU A 470 13.15 2.51 -27.49
C GLU A 470 12.56 1.11 -27.74
N ASP A 471 12.88 0.51 -28.87
CA ASP A 471 12.45 -0.83 -29.26
C ASP A 471 13.10 -1.91 -28.38
N GLU A 472 14.37 -1.73 -28.01
CA GLU A 472 15.07 -2.59 -27.07
C GLU A 472 14.50 -2.48 -25.64
N ARG A 473 14.13 -1.26 -25.21
CA ARG A 473 13.39 -1.05 -23.97
C ARG A 473 11.98 -1.64 -24.02
N LEU A 474 11.29 -1.58 -25.15
CA LEU A 474 9.96 -2.18 -25.27
C LEU A 474 10.03 -3.71 -25.13
N ARG A 475 11.09 -4.34 -25.65
CA ARG A 475 11.32 -5.79 -25.52
C ARG A 475 11.43 -6.25 -24.08
N SER A 476 12.04 -5.48 -23.18
CA SER A 476 12.16 -5.87 -21.77
C SER A 476 10.82 -5.93 -21.03
N PHE A 477 9.76 -5.34 -21.59
CA PHE A 477 8.41 -5.40 -21.02
C PHE A 477 7.52 -6.49 -21.65
N LEU A 478 8.07 -7.34 -22.53
CA LEU A 478 7.34 -8.45 -23.18
C LEU A 478 7.44 -9.77 -22.41
N ASP A 479 7.56 -9.68 -21.08
CA ASP A 479 7.63 -10.79 -20.14
C ASP A 479 6.24 -11.33 -19.75
N GLY A 480 5.16 -10.62 -20.08
CA GLY A 480 3.80 -10.94 -19.67
C GLY A 480 3.46 -10.52 -18.24
N GLU A 481 4.37 -9.84 -17.53
CA GLU A 481 4.14 -9.33 -16.17
C GLU A 481 3.76 -7.84 -16.15
N HIS A 482 4.12 -7.10 -17.20
CA HIS A 482 3.82 -5.67 -17.32
C HIS A 482 2.54 -5.43 -18.10
N CYS A 483 1.57 -4.75 -17.48
CA CYS A 483 0.35 -4.33 -18.17
C CYS A 483 0.67 -3.22 -19.18
N LEU A 484 -0.18 -3.09 -20.20
CA LEU A 484 0.01 -2.13 -21.28
C LEU A 484 0.09 -0.68 -20.79
N ASP A 485 -0.60 -0.36 -19.69
CA ASP A 485 -0.51 0.94 -19.02
C ASP A 485 0.87 1.22 -18.45
N ALA A 486 1.47 0.21 -17.80
CA ALA A 486 2.84 0.31 -17.28
C ALA A 486 3.81 0.62 -18.42
N ILE A 487 3.66 -0.08 -19.55
CA ILE A 487 4.47 0.14 -20.75
C ILE A 487 4.27 1.56 -21.29
N CYS A 488 3.02 2.02 -21.40
CA CYS A 488 2.70 3.35 -21.91
C CYS A 488 3.32 4.45 -21.03
N VAL A 489 3.19 4.33 -19.71
CA VAL A 489 3.71 5.30 -18.74
C VAL A 489 5.25 5.28 -18.70
N GLU A 490 5.88 4.11 -18.71
CA GLU A 490 7.35 4.02 -18.68
C GLU A 490 7.98 4.50 -19.98
N MET A 491 7.40 4.15 -21.13
CA MET A 491 7.90 4.56 -22.45
C MET A 491 7.50 5.99 -22.84
N GLY A 492 6.52 6.60 -22.17
CA GLY A 492 5.97 7.90 -22.56
C GLY A 492 5.28 7.88 -23.92
N LEU A 493 4.68 6.74 -24.29
CA LEU A 493 4.03 6.51 -25.58
C LEU A 493 2.53 6.29 -25.39
N SER A 494 1.73 6.63 -26.41
CA SER A 494 0.32 6.28 -26.42
C SER A 494 0.11 4.79 -26.70
N GLU A 495 -0.98 4.22 -26.17
CA GLU A 495 -1.37 2.81 -26.37
C GLU A 495 -1.31 2.41 -27.86
N LYS A 496 -1.85 3.27 -28.74
CA LYS A 496 -1.83 3.06 -30.19
C LYS A 496 -0.40 2.89 -30.73
N LYS A 497 0.53 3.75 -30.32
CA LYS A 497 1.92 3.72 -30.79
C LYS A 497 2.67 2.51 -30.24
N VAL A 498 2.40 2.11 -28.99
CA VAL A 498 2.92 0.87 -28.41
C VAL A 498 2.43 -0.33 -29.22
N LEU A 499 1.12 -0.45 -29.47
CA LEU A 499 0.53 -1.55 -30.25
C LEU A 499 1.02 -1.59 -31.71
N GLU A 500 1.25 -0.43 -32.33
CA GLU A 500 1.88 -0.36 -33.67
C GLU A 500 3.31 -0.92 -33.65
N ARG A 501 4.11 -0.60 -32.63
CA ARG A 501 5.45 -1.16 -32.47
C ARG A 501 5.44 -2.65 -32.21
N LEU A 502 4.56 -3.13 -31.31
CA LEU A 502 4.38 -4.57 -31.03
C LEU A 502 4.02 -5.36 -32.30
N ARG A 503 3.14 -4.82 -33.14
CA ARG A 503 2.83 -5.41 -34.46
C ARG A 503 4.02 -5.40 -35.42
N GLY A 504 4.89 -4.39 -35.33
CA GLY A 504 6.16 -4.35 -36.05
C GLY A 504 7.12 -5.48 -35.64
N PHE A 505 7.20 -5.80 -34.35
CA PHE A 505 8.01 -6.92 -33.83
C PHE A 505 7.52 -8.29 -34.30
N GLY A 506 6.22 -8.44 -34.54
CA GLY A 506 5.59 -9.66 -35.08
C GLY A 506 6.15 -10.16 -36.42
N ARG A 507 6.92 -9.33 -37.14
CA ARG A 507 7.68 -9.77 -38.33
C ARG A 507 8.98 -10.51 -37.99
N SER A 508 9.39 -10.54 -36.72
CA SER A 508 10.66 -11.06 -36.21
C SER A 508 10.54 -11.92 -34.94
N GLY A 509 9.37 -11.99 -34.30
CA GLY A 509 9.06 -12.89 -33.18
C GLY A 509 7.60 -12.76 -32.76
N ASP A 510 6.95 -13.87 -32.42
CA ASP A 510 5.52 -13.90 -32.08
C ASP A 510 5.27 -13.16 -30.75
N VAL A 511 4.62 -12.00 -30.84
CA VAL A 511 4.10 -11.25 -29.68
C VAL A 511 2.62 -11.54 -29.54
N VAL A 512 2.23 -12.08 -28.40
CA VAL A 512 0.83 -12.42 -28.05
C VAL A 512 0.31 -11.38 -27.06
N LEU A 513 -0.90 -10.87 -27.33
CA LEU A 513 -1.63 -10.01 -26.40
C LEU A 513 -2.72 -10.84 -25.70
N PHE A 514 -2.82 -10.73 -24.39
CA PHE A 514 -3.86 -11.39 -23.60
C PHE A 514 -4.42 -10.47 -22.52
N ASN A 515 -5.62 -10.77 -22.05
CA ASN A 515 -6.34 -10.01 -21.03
C ASN A 515 -6.21 -10.72 -19.67
N LYS A 516 -5.92 -9.98 -18.60
CA LYS A 516 -5.83 -10.52 -17.23
C LYS A 516 -6.47 -9.56 -16.23
#